data_AF-Q6L1D2-F1
#
_entry.id   AF-Q6L1D2-F1
#
_cell.length_a   1.000
_cell.length_b   1.000
_cell.length_c   1.000
_cell.angle_alpha   90.00
_cell.angle_beta   90.00
_cell.angle_gamma   90.00
#
_symmetry.space_group_name_H-M   'P 1'
#
loop_
_entity.id
_entity.type
_entity.pdbx_description
1 polymer ?
#
loop_
_entity_poly.entity_id
_entity_poly.type
_entity_poly.pdbx_seq_one_letter_code
_entity_poly.pdbx_strand_id
1 'polypeptide(L)'
;MSRGLEISFQLNDNDEKIVFALANITGNDFLIKDKSLKWLIFHVTLGEHKFYKILYSGKKINDLHPGLKEGIRKEFDDLSKLEYNELMNKYNEMSQNKDFIDVKNIKEVTEEYDLWQDPLWNYI
;
A
#
# COMPACT_ATOMS: atom_id res chain seq x y z
N MET A 1 -2.50 -9.15 -19.08
CA MET A 1 -1.84 -7.94 -18.54
C MET A 1 -2.52 -7.67 -17.22
N SER A 2 -1.86 -7.98 -16.09
CA SER A 2 -2.52 -7.98 -14.78
C SER A 2 -1.43 -8.14 -13.72
N ARG A 3 -0.74 -7.05 -13.32
CA ARG A 3 0.46 -7.21 -12.49
C ARG A 3 0.49 -6.25 -11.31
N GLY A 4 -0.56 -6.31 -10.50
CA GLY A 4 -0.53 -5.74 -9.16
C GLY A 4 -1.88 -5.77 -8.44
N LEU A 5 -1.85 -5.35 -7.19
CA LEU A 5 -3.00 -5.02 -6.38
C LEU A 5 -2.88 -3.55 -5.98
N GLU A 6 -3.89 -2.78 -6.36
CA GLU A 6 -4.04 -1.39 -6.00
C GLU A 6 -4.99 -1.28 -4.80
N ILE A 7 -4.54 -0.58 -3.77
CA ILE A 7 -5.36 -0.22 -2.62
C ILE A 7 -5.43 1.29 -2.55
N SER A 8 -6.64 1.83 -2.74
CA SER A 8 -6.91 3.26 -2.64
C SER A 8 -7.62 3.53 -1.32
N PHE A 9 -7.19 4.57 -0.61
CA PHE A 9 -7.84 4.97 0.64
C PHE A 9 -7.66 6.46 0.88
N GLN A 10 -8.62 7.02 1.59
CA GLN A 10 -8.63 8.43 1.96
C GLN A 10 -8.41 8.52 3.46
N LEU A 11 -7.48 9.38 3.87
CA LEU A 11 -7.30 9.75 5.26
C LEU A 11 -7.77 11.19 5.44
N ASN A 12 -8.36 11.48 6.59
CA ASN A 12 -8.61 12.84 7.01
C ASN A 12 -7.25 13.45 7.43
N ASP A 13 -6.93 14.63 6.93
CA ASP A 13 -5.70 15.43 7.10
C ASP A 13 -4.44 14.73 7.67
N ASN A 14 -3.41 14.66 6.82
CA ASN A 14 -1.97 14.59 7.14
C ASN A 14 -1.41 13.39 7.92
N ASP A 15 -2.10 12.24 7.92
CA ASP A 15 -1.59 11.02 8.55
C ASP A 15 -0.71 10.16 7.62
N GLU A 16 0.32 10.76 7.02
CA GLU A 16 1.33 10.03 6.21
C GLU A 16 1.95 8.84 6.96
N LYS A 17 2.10 8.96 8.29
CA LYS A 17 2.63 7.89 9.14
C LYS A 17 1.74 6.65 9.13
N ILE A 18 0.42 6.83 9.11
CA ILE A 18 -0.54 5.72 9.01
C ILE A 18 -0.36 5.04 7.65
N VAL A 19 -0.26 5.82 6.57
CA VAL A 19 -0.02 5.31 5.21
C VAL A 19 1.24 4.44 5.18
N PHE A 20 2.35 4.95 5.72
CA PHE A 20 3.62 4.20 5.77
C PHE A 20 3.48 2.93 6.60
N ALA A 21 2.89 3.02 7.79
CA ALA A 21 2.72 1.87 8.67
C ALA A 21 1.87 0.78 8.00
N LEU A 22 0.70 1.14 7.46
CA LEU A 22 -0.18 0.21 6.75
C LEU A 22 0.53 -0.43 5.55
N ALA A 23 1.19 0.40 4.73
CA ALA A 23 1.86 -0.07 3.52
C ALA A 23 2.98 -1.06 3.83
N ASN A 24 3.87 -0.68 4.75
CA ASN A 24 5.08 -1.42 5.07
C ASN A 24 4.79 -2.66 5.92
N ILE A 25 3.87 -2.62 6.88
CA ILE A 25 3.48 -3.84 7.64
C ILE A 25 2.92 -4.87 6.66
N THR A 26 1.90 -4.49 5.88
CA THR A 26 1.24 -5.38 4.92
C THR A 26 2.24 -5.92 3.88
N GLY A 27 3.12 -5.05 3.36
CA GLY A 27 4.14 -5.44 2.40
C GLY A 27 5.11 -6.48 2.96
N ASN A 28 5.64 -6.26 4.16
CA ASN A 28 6.58 -7.17 4.79
C ASN A 28 5.95 -8.51 5.18
N ASP A 29 4.70 -8.52 5.66
CA ASP A 29 3.97 -9.76 6.00
C ASP A 29 3.80 -10.70 4.80
N PHE A 30 3.65 -10.13 3.60
CA PHE A 30 3.48 -10.90 2.37
C PHE A 30 4.78 -11.10 1.58
N LEU A 31 5.85 -10.37 1.91
CA LEU A 31 7.18 -10.56 1.31
C LEU A 31 7.75 -11.96 1.59
N ILE A 32 7.42 -12.54 2.75
CA ILE A 32 7.81 -13.92 3.11
C ILE A 32 7.14 -14.94 2.15
N LYS A 33 5.92 -14.65 1.69
CA LYS A 33 5.12 -15.52 0.78
C LYS A 33 5.50 -15.33 -0.69
N ASP A 34 5.88 -14.10 -1.06
CA ASP A 34 6.42 -13.76 -2.37
C ASP A 34 7.63 -12.82 -2.23
N LYS A 35 8.84 -13.38 -2.31
CA LYS A 35 10.09 -12.60 -2.28
C LYS A 35 10.24 -11.61 -3.44
N SER A 36 9.39 -11.71 -4.46
CA SER A 36 9.35 -10.74 -5.55
C SER A 36 8.36 -9.59 -5.31
N LEU A 37 7.68 -9.59 -4.16
CA LEU A 37 6.78 -8.53 -3.76
C LEU A 37 7.54 -7.21 -3.60
N LYS A 38 6.97 -6.16 -4.18
CA LYS A 38 7.38 -4.77 -4.06
C LYS A 38 6.15 -3.93 -3.84
N TRP A 39 6.29 -2.82 -3.12
CA TRP A 39 5.23 -1.85 -2.99
C TRP A 39 5.72 -0.43 -3.14
N LEU A 40 4.80 0.43 -3.57
CA LEU A 40 5.01 1.86 -3.75
C LEU A 40 3.81 2.60 -3.15
N ILE A 41 4.09 3.78 -2.62
CA ILE A 41 3.08 4.66 -2.00
C ILE A 41 2.97 5.91 -2.87
N PHE A 42 1.74 6.29 -3.18
CA PHE A 42 1.42 7.46 -3.99
C PHE A 42 0.50 8.37 -3.22
N HIS A 43 0.81 9.67 -3.24
CA HIS A 43 -0.09 10.72 -2.80
C HIS A 43 -0.66 11.38 -4.04
N VAL A 44 -1.96 11.15 -4.25
CA VAL A 44 -2.66 11.53 -5.47
C VAL A 44 -3.53 12.73 -5.18
N THR A 45 -3.39 13.77 -6.00
CA THR A 45 -4.26 14.95 -5.98
C THR A 45 -5.11 14.96 -7.24
N LEU A 46 -6.44 14.95 -7.06
CA LEU A 46 -7.44 15.01 -8.12
C LEU A 46 -8.40 16.18 -7.84
N GLY A 47 -8.23 17.27 -8.58
CA GLY A 47 -8.96 18.52 -8.31
C GLY A 47 -8.69 19.02 -6.89
N GLU A 48 -9.74 19.13 -6.06
CA GLU A 48 -9.64 19.50 -4.64
C GLU A 48 -9.45 18.30 -3.70
N HIS A 49 -9.55 17.08 -4.22
CA HIS A 49 -9.45 15.86 -3.41
C HIS A 49 -8.03 15.33 -3.37
N LYS A 50 -7.59 14.93 -2.17
CA LYS A 50 -6.32 14.25 -1.93
C LYS A 50 -6.58 12.88 -1.33
N PHE A 51 -5.89 11.88 -1.85
CA PHE A 51 -5.98 10.51 -1.34
C PHE A 51 -4.65 9.78 -1.54
N TYR A 52 -4.51 8.65 -0.84
CA TYR A 52 -3.34 7.81 -0.96
C TYR A 52 -3.69 6.55 -1.74
N LYS A 53 -2.75 6.11 -2.57
CA LYS A 53 -2.81 4.82 -3.25
C LYS A 53 -1.54 4.03 -2.95
N ILE A 54 -1.71 2.77 -2.59
CA ILE A 54 -0.60 1.83 -2.42
C ILE A 54 -0.69 0.77 -3.51
N LEU A 55 0.47 0.49 -4.07
CA LEU A 55 0.60 -0.38 -5.23
C LEU A 55 1.47 -1.57 -4.89
N TYR A 56 0.87 -2.75 -4.71
CA TYR A 56 1.61 -3.99 -4.49
C TYR A 56 1.82 -4.73 -5.83
N SER A 57 3.07 -5.04 -6.18
CA SER A 57 3.42 -5.88 -7.34
C SER A 57 4.27 -7.06 -6.92
N GLY A 58 4.04 -8.20 -7.57
CA GLY A 58 4.88 -9.38 -7.40
C GLY A 58 4.56 -10.39 -8.50
N LYS A 59 5.43 -11.38 -8.69
CA LYS A 59 5.19 -12.46 -9.66
C LYS A 59 3.92 -13.23 -9.33
N LYS A 60 3.56 -13.33 -8.04
CA LYS A 60 2.37 -14.02 -7.56
C LYS A 60 1.18 -13.09 -7.29
N ILE A 61 1.29 -11.78 -7.56
CA ILE A 61 0.14 -10.86 -7.53
C ILE A 61 -0.43 -10.76 -8.95
N ASN A 62 -1.03 -11.86 -9.40
CA ASN A 62 -1.69 -11.97 -10.69
C ASN A 62 -2.99 -12.77 -10.53
N ASP A 63 -3.76 -12.87 -11.60
CA ASP A 63 -5.07 -13.54 -11.56
C ASP A 63 -4.99 -15.05 -11.37
N LEU A 64 -3.78 -15.63 -11.47
CA LEU A 64 -3.52 -17.06 -11.22
C LEU A 64 -3.35 -17.37 -9.72
N HIS A 65 -3.19 -16.34 -8.88
CA HIS A 65 -3.02 -16.48 -7.43
C HIS A 65 -3.93 -15.49 -6.66
N PRO A 66 -5.26 -15.61 -6.81
CA PRO A 66 -6.21 -14.67 -6.20
C PRO A 66 -6.08 -14.61 -4.67
N GLY A 67 -5.74 -15.73 -4.02
CA GLY A 67 -5.59 -15.79 -2.56
C GLY A 67 -4.51 -14.85 -1.99
N LEU A 68 -3.47 -14.51 -2.77
CA LEU A 68 -2.48 -13.54 -2.32
C LEU A 68 -3.05 -12.12 -2.37
N LYS A 69 -3.81 -11.78 -3.42
CA LYS A 69 -4.49 -10.49 -3.57
C LYS A 69 -5.52 -10.28 -2.45
N GLU A 70 -6.36 -11.29 -2.22
CA GLU A 70 -7.37 -11.26 -1.15
C GLU A 70 -6.72 -11.17 0.23
N GLY A 71 -5.62 -11.91 0.45
CA GLY A 71 -4.86 -11.84 1.69
C GLY A 71 -4.30 -10.44 1.97
N ILE A 72 -3.66 -9.80 0.97
CA ILE A 72 -3.12 -8.44 1.13
C ILE A 72 -4.26 -7.46 1.41
N ARG A 73 -5.38 -7.56 0.69
CA ARG A 73 -6.54 -6.68 0.91
C ARG A 73 -7.12 -6.84 2.31
N LYS A 74 -7.26 -8.08 2.78
CA LYS A 74 -7.80 -8.37 4.10
C LYS A 74 -6.87 -7.87 5.21
N GLU A 75 -5.57 -8.14 5.12
CA GLU A 75 -4.60 -7.67 6.11
C GLU A 75 -4.59 -6.14 6.16
N PHE A 76 -4.62 -5.48 4.99
CA PHE A 76 -4.71 -4.03 4.93
C PHE A 76 -5.97 -3.50 5.61
N ASP A 77 -7.14 -4.08 5.31
CA ASP A 77 -8.42 -3.69 5.91
C ASP A 77 -8.42 -3.90 7.43
N ASP A 78 -7.91 -5.04 7.90
CA ASP A 78 -7.82 -5.36 9.33
C ASP A 78 -6.86 -4.41 10.07
N LEU A 79 -5.73 -4.05 9.46
CA LEU A 79 -4.80 -3.06 10.00
C LEU A 79 -5.38 -1.64 10.02
N SER A 80 -6.19 -1.28 9.02
CA SER A 80 -6.78 0.06 8.92
C SER A 80 -7.81 0.35 10.02
N LYS A 81 -8.32 -0.69 10.67
CA LYS A 81 -9.25 -0.60 11.81
C LYS A 81 -8.54 -0.45 13.15
N LEU A 82 -7.21 -0.61 13.21
CA LEU A 82 -6.46 -0.44 14.44
C LEU A 82 -6.37 1.03 14.82
N GLU A 83 -6.36 1.29 16.12
CA GLU A 83 -6.08 2.63 16.64
C GLU A 83 -4.64 3.05 16.30
N TYR A 84 -4.42 4.35 16.10
CA TYR A 84 -3.11 4.89 15.69
C TYR A 84 -1.94 4.35 16.52
N ASN A 85 -2.07 4.34 17.85
CA ASN A 85 -1.01 3.90 18.75
C ASN A 85 -0.69 2.41 18.58
N GLU A 86 -1.71 1.57 18.36
CA GLU A 86 -1.54 0.13 18.17
C GLU A 86 -0.84 -0.15 16.83
N LEU A 87 -1.28 0.53 15.77
CA LEU A 87 -0.68 0.43 14.45
C LEU A 87 0.80 0.84 14.47
N MET A 88 1.11 1.98 15.11
CA MET A 88 2.48 2.48 15.18
C MET A 88 3.37 1.60 16.07
N ASN A 89 2.85 1.00 17.13
CA ASN A 89 3.59 0.03 17.93
C ASN A 89 3.94 -1.21 17.09
N LYS A 90 2.97 -1.77 16.36
CA LYS A 90 3.20 -2.90 15.44
C LYS A 90 4.25 -2.55 14.39
N TYR A 91 4.15 -1.35 13.81
CA TYR A 91 5.14 -0.86 12.85
C TYR A 91 6.55 -0.80 13.45
N ASN A 92 6.69 -0.18 14.62
CA ASN A 92 7.98 -0.03 15.29
C ASN A 92 8.60 -1.39 15.64
N GLU A 93 7.81 -2.32 16.18
CA GLU A 93 8.27 -3.68 16.48
C GLU A 93 8.77 -4.41 15.23
N MET A 94 8.01 -4.37 14.13
CA MET A 94 8.42 -5.01 12.88
C MET A 94 9.64 -4.33 12.25
N SER A 95 9.73 -3.01 12.34
CA SER A 95 10.85 -2.23 11.79
C SER A 95 12.20 -2.50 12.46
N GLN A 96 12.20 -3.08 13.67
CA GLN A 96 13.42 -3.51 14.35
C GLN A 96 14.03 -4.79 13.74
N ASN A 97 13.26 -5.51 12.91
CA ASN A 97 13.76 -6.68 12.21
C ASN A 97 14.70 -6.27 11.07
N LYS A 98 15.86 -6.93 10.95
CA LYS A 98 16.88 -6.62 9.93
C LYS A 98 16.41 -6.83 8.50
N ASP A 99 15.43 -7.72 8.31
CA ASP A 99 14.87 -8.04 7.00
C ASP A 99 13.65 -7.16 6.63
N PHE A 100 13.30 -6.19 7.48
CA PHE A 100 12.19 -5.29 7.22
C PHE A 100 12.55 -4.30 6.11
N ILE A 101 11.74 -4.27 5.06
CA ILE A 101 11.83 -3.27 3.99
C ILE A 101 10.97 -2.07 4.39
N ASP A 102 11.59 -0.91 4.55
CA ASP A 102 10.91 0.34 4.87
C ASP A 102 10.87 1.26 3.63
N VAL A 103 9.68 1.34 2.99
CA VAL A 103 9.45 2.27 1.89
C VAL A 103 9.11 3.63 2.47
N LYS A 104 10.05 4.57 2.36
CA LYS A 104 9.94 5.94 2.91
C LYS A 104 9.50 7.00 1.91
N ASN A 105 9.51 6.67 0.62
CA ASN A 105 9.23 7.65 -0.43
C ASN A 105 7.76 7.55 -0.85
N ILE A 106 7.05 8.67 -0.67
CA ILE A 106 5.75 8.91 -1.28
C ILE A 106 6.01 9.56 -2.64
N LYS A 107 5.43 9.00 -3.70
CA LYS A 107 5.41 9.64 -5.02
C LYS A 107 4.20 10.55 -5.10
N GLU A 108 4.42 11.83 -5.31
CA GLU A 108 3.33 12.78 -5.57
C GLU A 108 2.88 12.67 -7.02
N VAL A 109 1.56 12.58 -7.22
CA VAL A 109 0.93 12.49 -8.53
C VAL A 109 -0.22 13.51 -8.56
N THR A 110 -0.13 14.49 -9.46
CA THR A 110 -1.18 15.49 -9.67
C THR A 110 -1.82 15.22 -11.01
N GLU A 111 -3.12 14.93 -11.04
CA GLU A 111 -3.83 14.61 -12.27
C GLU A 111 -5.11 15.45 -12.45
N GLU A 112 -5.39 15.78 -13.71
CA GLU A 112 -6.56 16.56 -14.14
C GLU A 112 -7.78 15.65 -14.47
N TYR A 113 -7.62 14.32 -14.45
CA TYR A 113 -8.66 13.34 -14.84
C TYR A 113 -8.90 12.23 -13.80
N ASP A 114 -10.13 11.73 -13.78
CA ASP A 114 -10.76 10.91 -12.72
C ASP A 114 -10.12 9.50 -12.56
N LEU A 115 -9.11 9.41 -11.69
CA LEU A 115 -8.31 8.21 -11.38
C LEU A 115 -9.06 7.07 -10.66
N TRP A 116 -10.39 7.14 -10.54
CA TRP A 116 -11.18 5.96 -10.18
C TRP A 116 -11.14 4.88 -11.28
N GLN A 117 -10.84 5.25 -12.53
CA GLN A 117 -10.91 4.32 -13.66
C GLN A 117 -9.55 3.81 -14.17
N ASP A 118 -8.46 4.56 -14.02
CA ASP A 118 -7.17 4.17 -14.60
C ASP A 118 -6.20 3.53 -13.57
N PRO A 119 -5.63 2.34 -13.88
CA PRO A 119 -4.63 1.69 -13.02
C PRO A 119 -3.34 2.52 -12.92
N LEU A 120 -2.81 2.69 -11.71
CA LEU A 120 -1.56 3.43 -11.46
C LEU A 120 -0.36 2.88 -12.24
N TRP A 121 -0.40 1.62 -12.65
CA TRP A 121 0.63 0.99 -13.49
C TRP A 121 0.84 1.67 -14.84
N ASN A 122 -0.11 2.48 -15.33
CA ASN A 122 0.07 3.25 -16.56
C ASN A 122 1.10 4.39 -16.40
N TYR A 123 1.46 4.74 -15.17
CA TYR A 123 2.32 5.88 -14.82
C TYR A 123 3.71 5.46 -14.29
N ILE A 124 4.09 4.18 -14.45
CA ILE A 124 5.38 3.59 -14.05
C ILE A 124 6.09 3.03 -15.27
#